data_AF-A0A1Q3QCW9-F1
#
_entry.id   AF-A0A1Q3QCW9-F1
#
_cell.length_a   1.000
_cell.length_b   1.000
_cell.length_c   1.000
_cell.angle_alpha   90.00
_cell.angle_beta   90.00
_cell.angle_gamma   90.00
#
_symmetry.space_group_name_H-M   'P 1'
#
loop_
_entity.id
_entity.type
_entity.pdbx_description
1 polymer ?
#
loop_
_entity_poly.entity_id
_entity_poly.type
_entity_poly.pdbx_seq_one_letter_code
_entity_poly.pdbx_strand_id
1 'polypeptide(L)'
;MNWLDFSKYENTNSKFTAQLSNRGGYITFSNSGKAGNKKYFTLSLESFLMCLKDILDNYSSFIGNENYEEKQWRDLGSKYYSDNAANAQSTVQTKPLLPGHRRNKQGKPHPIC
;
A
#
# COMPACT_ATOMS: atom_id res chain seq x y z
N MET A 1 22.46 -13.60 15.11
CA MET A 1 21.38 -14.54 14.72
C MET A 1 21.45 -14.73 13.22
N ASN A 2 21.93 -15.88 12.76
CA ASN A 2 21.94 -16.29 11.33
C ASN A 2 20.85 -17.33 11.11
N TRP A 3 19.58 -16.91 11.09
CA TRP A 3 18.49 -17.89 11.10
C TRP A 3 17.95 -18.21 9.71
N LEU A 4 18.22 -17.37 8.70
CA LEU A 4 17.79 -17.62 7.33
C LEU A 4 18.75 -16.92 6.35
N ASP A 5 19.74 -17.66 5.85
CA ASP A 5 20.59 -17.21 4.73
C ASP A 5 20.11 -17.86 3.44
N PHE A 6 19.49 -17.06 2.58
CA PHE A 6 18.98 -17.48 1.28
C PHE A 6 19.89 -17.10 0.11
N SER A 7 21.09 -16.56 0.37
CA SER A 7 22.03 -16.09 -0.66
C SER A 7 22.32 -17.18 -1.71
N LYS A 8 22.35 -18.46 -1.32
CA LYS A 8 22.54 -19.60 -2.23
C LYS A 8 21.44 -19.79 -3.28
N TYR A 9 20.28 -19.14 -3.12
CA TYR A 9 19.17 -19.17 -4.08
C TYR A 9 19.09 -17.89 -4.93
N GLU A 10 19.97 -16.91 -4.69
CA GLU A 10 20.05 -15.73 -5.52
C GLU A 10 20.56 -16.13 -6.91
N ASN A 11 19.77 -15.79 -7.93
CA ASN A 11 20.12 -16.03 -9.32
C ASN A 11 20.34 -14.67 -9.98
N THR A 12 21.57 -14.39 -10.40
CA THR A 12 21.96 -13.14 -11.07
C THR A 12 21.27 -12.94 -12.43
N ASN A 13 20.62 -13.97 -12.97
CA ASN A 13 19.86 -13.90 -14.23
C ASN A 13 18.37 -13.60 -14.01
N SER A 14 17.91 -13.45 -12.76
CA SER A 14 16.53 -13.06 -12.44
C SER A 14 16.42 -11.55 -12.22
N LYS A 15 15.42 -10.92 -12.83
CA LYS A 15 15.05 -9.52 -12.51
C LYS A 15 14.30 -9.39 -11.18
N PHE A 16 14.00 -10.51 -10.51
CA PHE A 16 13.27 -10.55 -9.25
C PHE A 16 14.24 -10.40 -8.07
N THR A 17 14.02 -9.39 -7.24
CA THR A 17 14.82 -9.08 -6.06
C THR A 17 13.98 -9.28 -4.78
N ALA A 18 14.61 -9.73 -3.70
CA ALA A 18 13.98 -9.89 -2.39
C ALA A 18 14.94 -9.47 -1.28
N GLN A 19 14.44 -8.82 -0.23
CA GLN A 19 15.23 -8.38 0.92
C GLN A 19 14.40 -8.51 2.20
N LEU A 20 15.03 -8.91 3.30
CA LEU A 20 14.39 -8.97 4.60
C LEU A 20 14.42 -7.59 5.27
N SER A 21 13.27 -7.10 5.76
CA SER A 21 13.24 -5.85 6.54
C SER A 21 13.75 -6.05 7.97
N ASN A 22 14.36 -5.00 8.51
CA ASN A 22 14.78 -4.91 9.91
C ASN A 22 13.60 -4.76 10.88
N ARG A 23 12.40 -4.46 10.38
CA ARG A 23 11.17 -4.28 11.15
C ARG A 23 10.09 -5.25 10.69
N GLY A 24 9.32 -5.77 11.65
CA GLY A 24 8.28 -6.76 11.39
C GLY A 24 6.85 -6.18 11.35
N GLY A 25 5.90 -7.04 11.03
CA GLY A 25 4.47 -6.74 11.05
C GLY A 25 3.93 -6.22 9.71
N TYR A 26 2.64 -6.47 9.47
CA TYR A 26 1.96 -6.08 8.24
C TYR A 26 0.47 -5.84 8.47
N ILE A 27 -0.15 -5.09 7.56
CA ILE A 27 -1.59 -4.93 7.43
C ILE A 27 -2.05 -5.80 6.26
N THR A 28 -3.03 -6.66 6.49
CA THR A 28 -3.68 -7.42 5.41
C THR A 28 -4.90 -6.65 4.92
N PHE A 29 -4.92 -6.39 3.62
CA PHE A 29 -6.05 -5.81 2.92
C PHE A 29 -6.74 -6.88 2.09
N SER A 30 -8.03 -6.64 1.81
CA SER A 30 -8.79 -7.49 0.90
C SER A 30 -9.74 -6.66 0.05
N ASN A 31 -9.97 -7.12 -1.17
CA ASN A 31 -11.01 -6.58 -2.03
C ASN A 31 -11.79 -7.72 -2.71
N SER A 32 -13.00 -7.39 -3.16
CA SER A 32 -13.80 -8.29 -3.99
C SER A 32 -13.13 -8.44 -5.35
N GLY A 33 -12.65 -9.63 -5.68
CA GLY A 33 -12.17 -9.95 -7.03
C GLY A 33 -13.30 -10.32 -7.99
N LYS A 34 -12.93 -10.61 -9.24
CA LYS A 34 -13.86 -11.11 -10.26
C LYS A 34 -14.50 -12.43 -9.78
N ALA A 35 -15.80 -12.60 -10.03
CA ALA A 35 -16.59 -13.79 -9.67
C ALA A 35 -16.66 -14.10 -8.16
N GLY A 36 -16.54 -13.10 -7.28
CA GLY A 36 -16.73 -13.27 -5.83
C GLY A 36 -15.51 -13.77 -5.07
N ASN A 37 -14.42 -14.10 -5.76
CA ASN A 37 -13.17 -14.52 -5.14
C ASN A 37 -12.47 -13.30 -4.53
N LYS A 38 -12.28 -13.29 -3.20
CA LYS A 38 -11.53 -12.23 -2.52
C LYS A 38 -10.05 -12.31 -2.90
N LYS A 39 -9.44 -11.17 -3.20
CA LYS A 39 -7.98 -11.07 -3.29
C LYS A 39 -7.46 -10.44 -2.01
N TYR A 40 -6.29 -10.91 -1.58
CA TYR A 40 -5.61 -10.44 -0.39
C TYR A 40 -4.21 -9.96 -0.76
N PHE A 41 -3.77 -8.94 -0.05
CA PHE A 41 -2.42 -8.42 -0.16
C PHE A 41 -2.01 -7.82 1.18
N THR A 42 -0.71 -7.80 1.42
CA THR A 42 -0.14 -7.23 2.63
C THR A 42 0.66 -5.98 2.29
N LEU A 43 0.70 -5.05 3.24
CA LEU A 43 1.68 -3.97 3.26
C LEU A 43 2.37 -4.02 4.61
N SER A 44 3.70 -3.90 4.64
CA SER A 44 4.41 -3.84 5.91
C SER A 44 3.96 -2.61 6.71
N LEU A 45 4.06 -2.67 8.04
CA LEU A 45 3.78 -1.49 8.88
C LEU A 45 4.74 -0.34 8.59
N GLU A 46 5.98 -0.66 8.23
CA GLU A 46 6.99 0.32 7.86
C GLU A 46 6.63 1.06 6.56
N SER A 47 6.27 0.34 5.50
CA SER A 47 5.83 0.93 4.24
C SER A 47 4.55 1.76 4.42
N PHE A 48 3.64 1.31 5.30
CA PHE A 48 2.44 2.10 5.63
C PHE A 48 2.79 3.39 6.39
N LEU A 49 3.70 3.35 7.36
CA LEU A 49 4.17 4.53 8.06
C LEU A 49 4.87 5.51 7.12
N MET A 50 5.72 5.02 6.22
CA MET A 50 6.39 5.84 5.20
C MET A 50 5.37 6.54 4.30
N CYS A 51 4.35 5.83 3.85
CA CYS A 51 3.23 6.41 3.10
C CYS A 51 2.55 7.57 3.87
N LEU A 52 2.25 7.40 5.16
CA LEU A 52 1.65 8.47 5.98
C LEU A 52 2.58 9.69 6.12
N LYS A 53 3.89 9.46 6.25
CA LYS A 53 4.88 10.53 6.29
C LYS A 53 4.98 11.26 4.95
N ASP A 54 5.02 10.53 3.83
CA ASP A 54 5.04 11.12 2.49
C ASP A 54 3.81 12.01 2.25
N ILE A 55 2.62 11.60 2.72
CA ILE A 55 1.39 12.41 2.68
C ILE A 55 1.56 13.68 3.52
N LEU A 56 2.08 13.56 4.74
CA LEU A 56 2.29 14.69 5.65
C LEU A 56 3.31 15.70 5.08
N ASP A 57 4.44 15.22 4.56
CA ASP A 57 5.51 16.04 4.01
C ASP A 57 5.07 16.75 2.72
N ASN A 58 4.14 16.15 1.99
CA ASN A 58 3.55 16.71 0.76
C ASN A 58 2.10 17.19 0.95
N TYR A 59 1.71 17.55 2.18
CA TYR A 59 0.32 17.80 2.57
C TYR A 59 -0.42 18.78 1.64
N SER A 60 0.26 19.82 1.14
CA SER A 60 -0.30 20.80 0.20
C SER A 60 -0.76 20.20 -1.14
N SER A 61 -0.24 19.05 -1.53
CA SER A 61 -0.67 18.32 -2.73
C SER A 61 -1.85 17.37 -2.47
N PHE A 62 -2.05 16.96 -1.21
CA PHE A 62 -3.10 16.03 -0.81
C PHE A 62 -4.35 16.74 -0.28
N ILE A 63 -4.23 17.96 0.23
CA ILE A 63 -5.37 18.77 0.67
C ILE A 63 -6.33 19.06 -0.50
N GLY A 64 -7.63 18.95 -0.27
CA GLY A 64 -8.68 19.03 -1.29
C GLY A 64 -8.98 17.69 -1.98
N ASN A 65 -8.20 16.64 -1.69
CA ASN A 65 -8.35 15.30 -2.27
C ASN A 65 -8.79 14.27 -1.22
N GLU A 66 -9.50 14.72 -0.18
CA GLU A 66 -9.97 13.88 0.93
C GLU A 66 -11.02 12.87 0.46
N ASN A 67 -11.71 13.17 -0.63
CA ASN A 67 -12.63 12.25 -1.28
C ASN A 67 -11.86 11.25 -2.14
N TYR A 68 -12.24 9.97 -2.04
CA TYR A 68 -11.66 8.95 -2.90
C TYR A 68 -12.04 9.18 -4.37
N GLU A 69 -11.09 9.69 -5.14
CA GLU A 69 -11.06 9.62 -6.60
C GLU A 69 -9.85 8.74 -6.98
N GLU A 70 -10.14 7.64 -7.67
CA GLU A 70 -9.15 6.59 -7.87
C GLU A 70 -7.95 7.07 -8.68
N LYS A 71 -8.19 7.76 -9.80
CA LYS A 71 -7.12 8.19 -10.69
C LYS A 71 -6.22 9.22 -9.98
N GLN A 72 -6.82 10.18 -9.30
CA GLN A 72 -6.11 11.22 -8.57
C GLN A 72 -5.22 10.64 -7.47
N TRP A 73 -5.73 9.69 -6.68
CA TRP A 73 -4.93 9.03 -5.66
C TRP A 73 -3.82 8.14 -6.25
N ARG A 74 -4.02 7.57 -7.45
CA ARG A 74 -2.96 6.85 -8.18
C ARG A 74 -1.86 7.80 -8.62
N ASP A 75 -2.24 8.95 -9.16
CA ASP A 75 -1.31 9.97 -9.67
C ASP A 75 -0.51 10.59 -8.51
N LEU A 76 -1.18 10.91 -7.38
CA LEU A 76 -0.52 11.41 -6.16
C LEU A 76 0.43 10.38 -5.55
N GLY A 77 -0.02 9.13 -5.40
CA GLY A 77 0.81 8.05 -4.85
C GLY A 77 2.04 7.77 -5.72
N SER A 78 1.85 7.68 -7.04
CA SER A 78 2.96 7.47 -7.99
C SER A 78 4.00 8.58 -7.92
N LYS A 79 3.57 9.82 -7.65
CA LYS A 79 4.43 11.00 -7.59
C LYS A 79 5.16 11.16 -6.25
N TYR A 80 4.48 10.89 -5.13
CA TYR A 80 4.99 11.28 -3.81
C TYR A 80 5.38 10.10 -2.90
N TYR A 81 4.92 8.87 -3.16
CA TYR A 81 5.32 7.74 -2.32
C TYR A 81 6.74 7.30 -2.63
N SER A 82 7.58 7.40 -1.60
CA SER A 82 9.01 7.08 -1.66
C SER A 82 9.29 5.58 -1.46
N ASP A 83 8.42 4.88 -0.73
CA ASP A 83 8.50 3.43 -0.57
C ASP A 83 7.96 2.71 -1.81
N ASN A 84 8.80 1.85 -2.42
CA ASN A 84 8.47 1.14 -3.65
C ASN A 84 7.24 0.22 -3.51
N ALA A 85 7.03 -0.40 -2.34
CA ALA A 85 5.90 -1.29 -2.14
C ALA A 85 4.59 -0.50 -2.00
N ALA A 86 4.61 0.63 -1.28
CA ALA A 86 3.49 1.56 -1.18
C ALA A 86 3.16 2.20 -2.54
N ASN A 87 4.18 2.65 -3.29
CA ASN A 87 4.03 3.20 -4.63
C ASN A 87 3.41 2.16 -5.58
N ALA A 88 3.99 0.96 -5.65
CA ALA A 88 3.43 -0.14 -6.45
C ALA A 88 1.99 -0.47 -6.04
N GLN A 89 1.72 -0.58 -4.73
CA GLN A 89 0.37 -0.83 -4.24
C GLN A 89 -0.60 0.26 -4.67
N SER A 90 -0.17 1.53 -4.67
CA SER A 90 -0.99 2.66 -5.12
C SER A 90 -1.38 2.53 -6.60
N THR A 91 -0.52 1.97 -7.45
CA THR A 91 -0.82 1.75 -8.87
C THR A 91 -1.70 0.52 -9.15
N VAL A 92 -1.97 -0.34 -8.15
CA VAL A 92 -2.86 -1.50 -8.31
C VAL A 92 -4.16 -1.34 -7.50
N GLN A 93 -4.10 -0.83 -6.27
CA GLN A 93 -5.21 -0.65 -5.34
C GLN A 93 -4.98 0.59 -4.45
N THR A 94 -5.66 1.70 -4.74
CA THR A 94 -5.51 2.96 -3.98
C THR A 94 -6.36 3.04 -2.70
N LYS A 95 -7.52 2.37 -2.65
CA LYS A 95 -8.41 2.41 -1.46
C LYS A 95 -7.75 2.09 -0.12
N PRO A 96 -6.85 1.08 -0.02
CA PRO A 96 -6.08 0.79 1.19
C PRO A 96 -5.20 1.92 1.71
N LEU A 97 -4.76 2.80 0.82
CA LEU A 97 -3.78 3.86 1.11
C LEU A 97 -4.43 5.21 1.41
N LEU A 98 -5.76 5.29 1.32
CA LEU A 98 -6.52 6.46 1.72
C LEU A 98 -6.87 6.37 3.22
N PRO A 99 -6.40 7.31 4.06
CA PRO A 99 -6.88 7.43 5.43
C PRO A 99 -8.37 7.81 5.43
N GLY A 100 -9.24 7.02 6.06
CA GLY A 100 -10.57 7.50 6.45
C GLY A 100 -11.76 7.23 5.51
N HIS A 101 -11.69 6.35 4.51
CA HIS A 101 -12.84 6.12 3.62
C HIS A 101 -13.18 4.64 3.36
N ARG A 102 -14.02 4.06 4.23
CA ARG A 102 -14.91 2.95 3.84
C ARG A 102 -16.32 3.49 3.69
N ARG A 103 -16.81 3.63 2.47
CA ARG A 103 -18.26 3.71 2.23
C ARG A 103 -18.79 2.30 1.99
N ASN A 104 -19.92 1.94 2.58
CA ASN A 104 -20.59 0.68 2.28
C ASN A 104 -21.15 0.69 0.83
N LYS A 105 -21.66 -0.44 0.34
CA LYS A 105 -22.25 -0.56 -1.02
C LYS A 105 -23.41 0.43 -1.29
N GLN A 106 -23.91 1.09 -0.25
CA GLN A 106 -24.98 2.09 -0.27
C GLN A 106 -24.45 3.53 -0.13
N GLY A 107 -23.14 3.74 -0.21
CA GLY A 107 -22.53 5.08 -0.16
C GLY A 107 -22.48 5.72 1.22
N LYS A 108 -22.84 5.01 2.30
CA LYS A 108 -22.81 5.55 3.67
C LYS A 108 -21.42 5.40 4.29
N PRO A 109 -20.93 6.40 5.05
CA PRO A 109 -19.68 6.30 5.79
C PRO A 109 -19.77 5.16 6.80
N HIS A 110 -18.80 4.25 6.73
CA HIS A 110 -18.62 3.19 7.72
C HIS A 110 -17.57 3.69 8.72
N PRO A 111 -17.88 3.77 10.02
CA PRO A 111 -16.87 4.12 11.02
C PRO A 111 -15.77 3.06 10.98
N ILE A 112 -14.53 3.54 11.06
CA ILE A 112 -13.39 2.73 11.44
C ILE A 112 -13.49 2.56 12.96
N CYS A 113 -13.20 1.37 13.47
CA CYS A 113 -12.95 1.18 14.90
C CYS A 113 -11.99 2.25 15.43
#